data_AF-A0A3M1ZAD1-F1
#
_entry.id   AF-A0A3M1ZAD1-F1
#
_cell.length_a   1.000
_cell.length_b   1.000
_cell.length_c   1.000
_cell.angle_alpha   90.00
_cell.angle_beta   90.00
_cell.angle_gamma   90.00
#
_symmetry.space_group_name_H-M   'P 1'
#
loop_
_entity.id
_entity.type
_entity.pdbx_description
1 polymer ?
#
loop_
_entity_poly.entity_id
_entity_poly.type
_entity_poly.pdbx_seq_one_letter_code
_entity_poly.pdbx_strand_id
1 'polypeptide(L)'
;MSNSFVTENEVFSHLANALRKDVDLRYDLELAFKMLLSRYATSIYENRFIVGGVAERFIAATFLAIGKNVLSYGDLQQGADLQVDDAIFSIKGSFSGSRDIRLINVLGDSELAKWQHATIFIISGKGVGYADPDLLPNCTKRVKDAVVLNLYHVYNLWENEPKLLVNIDIPQSRRDASGSDVASKVVADEILRDSRMKRLRPVLSNPTGDD
;
A
#
# COMPACT_ATOMS: atom_id res chain seq x y z
N MET A 1 -2.50 -22.68 -19.77
CA MET A 1 -3.40 -21.80 -18.99
C MET A 1 -3.41 -20.47 -19.72
N SER A 2 -4.57 -19.91 -20.05
CA SER A 2 -4.62 -18.53 -20.56
C SER A 2 -4.15 -17.63 -19.43
N ASN A 3 -3.04 -16.94 -19.61
CA ASN A 3 -2.56 -16.00 -18.60
C ASN A 3 -3.53 -14.82 -18.59
N SER A 4 -4.41 -14.76 -17.59
CA SER A 4 -5.48 -13.77 -17.54
C SER A 4 -4.98 -12.36 -17.20
N PHE A 5 -3.73 -12.27 -16.74
CA PHE A 5 -3.09 -11.04 -16.25
C PHE A 5 -1.91 -10.57 -17.13
N VAL A 6 -1.94 -10.86 -18.44
CA VAL A 6 -0.86 -10.43 -19.36
C VAL A 6 -0.72 -8.91 -19.36
N THR A 7 -1.84 -8.18 -19.46
CA THR A 7 -1.85 -6.71 -19.48
C THR A 7 -1.27 -6.13 -18.19
N GLU A 8 -1.69 -6.65 -17.03
CA GLU A 8 -1.19 -6.26 -15.72
C GLU A 8 0.30 -6.54 -15.57
N ASN A 9 0.77 -7.71 -16.03
CA ASN A 9 2.19 -8.07 -16.00
C ASN A 9 3.04 -7.13 -16.88
N GLU A 10 2.55 -6.79 -18.07
CA GLU A 10 3.22 -5.85 -18.98
C GLU A 10 3.28 -4.43 -18.40
N VAL A 11 2.16 -3.94 -17.85
CA VAL A 11 2.10 -2.63 -17.20
C VAL A 11 3.01 -2.57 -15.97
N PHE A 12 3.01 -3.61 -15.14
CA PHE A 12 3.96 -3.70 -14.03
C PHE A 12 5.41 -3.76 -14.52
N SER A 13 5.70 -4.47 -15.61
CA SER A 13 7.05 -4.53 -16.18
C SER A 13 7.56 -3.15 -16.61
N HIS A 14 6.68 -2.27 -17.12
CA HIS A 14 7.03 -0.87 -17.39
C HIS A 14 7.37 -0.09 -16.12
N LEU A 15 6.54 -0.20 -15.07
CA LEU A 15 6.83 0.40 -13.76
C LEU A 15 8.18 -0.10 -13.23
N ALA A 16 8.38 -1.41 -13.27
CA ALA A 16 9.57 -2.04 -12.74
C ALA A 16 10.83 -1.60 -13.48
N ASN A 17 10.75 -1.48 -14.81
CA ASN A 17 11.85 -0.97 -15.62
C ASN A 17 12.15 0.50 -15.36
N ALA A 18 11.13 1.33 -15.17
CA ALA A 18 11.31 2.74 -14.84
C ALA A 18 12.04 2.90 -13.49
N LEU A 19 11.55 2.25 -12.42
CA LEU A 19 12.18 2.31 -11.09
C LEU A 19 13.61 1.74 -11.05
N ARG A 20 13.95 0.81 -11.96
CA ARG A 20 15.33 0.30 -12.08
C ARG A 20 16.27 1.29 -12.77
N LYS A 21 15.78 2.00 -13.79
CA LYS A 21 16.60 2.83 -14.70
C LYS A 21 16.64 4.30 -14.30
N ASP A 22 15.52 4.82 -13.82
CA ASP A 22 15.36 6.21 -13.39
C ASP A 22 15.67 6.33 -11.89
N VAL A 23 16.85 6.83 -11.60
CA VAL A 23 17.37 6.94 -10.22
C VAL A 23 16.59 8.00 -9.43
N ASP A 24 16.18 9.08 -10.07
CA ASP A 24 15.48 10.19 -9.41
C ASP A 24 14.05 9.78 -9.07
N LEU A 25 13.34 9.11 -9.99
CA LEU A 25 12.02 8.55 -9.72
C LEU A 25 12.05 7.54 -8.57
N ARG A 26 13.06 6.65 -8.55
CA ARG A 26 13.24 5.71 -7.45
C ARG A 26 13.47 6.44 -6.13
N TYR A 27 14.37 7.42 -6.13
CA TYR A 27 14.70 8.20 -4.93
C TYR A 27 13.47 8.93 -4.37
N ASP A 28 12.67 9.57 -5.23
CA ASP A 28 11.45 10.26 -4.82
C ASP A 28 10.45 9.31 -4.16
N LEU A 29 10.27 8.11 -4.72
CA LEU A 29 9.39 7.09 -4.15
C LEU A 29 9.90 6.58 -2.80
N GLU A 30 11.20 6.30 -2.68
CA GLU A 30 11.85 5.90 -1.41
C GLU A 30 11.70 6.98 -0.34
N LEU A 31 11.96 8.24 -0.71
CA LEU A 31 11.81 9.40 0.17
C LEU A 31 10.36 9.59 0.63
N ALA A 32 9.40 9.44 -0.27
CA ALA A 32 7.98 9.52 0.05
C ALA A 32 7.57 8.46 1.08
N PHE A 33 7.98 7.20 0.89
CA PHE A 33 7.73 6.14 1.88
C PHE A 33 8.44 6.39 3.21
N LYS A 34 9.67 6.88 3.18
CA LYS A 34 10.40 7.26 4.39
C LYS A 34 9.68 8.34 5.18
N MET A 35 9.16 9.37 4.51
CA MET A 35 8.38 10.44 5.14
C MET A 35 7.07 9.91 5.73
N LEU A 36 6.35 9.05 5.01
CA LEU A 36 5.10 8.44 5.49
C LEU A 36 5.34 7.56 6.72
N LEU A 37 6.28 6.62 6.63
CA LEU A 37 6.49 5.56 7.61
C LEU A 37 7.25 6.03 8.86
N SER A 38 7.97 7.16 8.77
CA SER A 38 8.55 7.85 9.94
C SER A 38 7.52 8.65 10.73
N ARG A 39 6.39 9.04 10.13
CA ARG A 39 5.32 9.79 10.80
C ARG A 39 4.30 8.88 11.46
N TYR A 40 3.89 7.80 10.81
CA TYR A 40 2.78 6.96 11.23
C TYR A 40 3.21 5.55 11.68
N ALA A 41 2.90 5.21 12.92
CA ALA A 41 3.00 3.85 13.44
C ALA A 41 1.81 3.01 12.96
N THR A 42 2.06 1.97 12.18
CA THR A 42 0.99 1.07 11.69
C THR A 42 0.46 0.11 12.77
N SER A 43 1.07 0.11 13.96
CA SER A 43 0.50 -0.53 15.14
C SER A 43 -0.84 0.10 15.55
N ILE A 44 -0.99 1.42 15.36
CA ILE A 44 -2.24 2.16 15.55
C ILE A 44 -3.22 1.78 14.42
N TYR A 45 -4.41 1.30 14.79
CA TYR A 45 -5.38 0.75 13.85
C TYR A 45 -5.79 1.74 12.76
N GLU A 46 -6.11 2.98 13.14
CA GLU A 46 -6.51 4.03 12.19
C GLU A 46 -5.41 4.33 11.15
N ASN A 47 -4.15 4.39 11.61
CA ASN A 47 -3.03 4.69 10.74
C ASN A 47 -2.82 3.63 9.65
N ARG A 48 -3.29 2.39 9.85
CA ARG A 48 -3.20 1.33 8.82
C ARG A 48 -3.96 1.71 7.55
N PHE A 49 -5.12 2.33 7.70
CA PHE A 49 -5.94 2.75 6.57
C PHE A 49 -5.30 3.90 5.82
N ILE A 50 -4.79 4.90 6.55
CA ILE A 50 -4.19 6.09 5.95
C ILE A 50 -2.86 5.75 5.29
N VAL A 51 -2.01 4.95 5.93
CA VAL A 51 -0.76 4.49 5.31
C VAL A 51 -1.06 3.66 4.04
N GLY A 52 -2.08 2.80 4.06
CA GLY A 52 -2.51 2.06 2.88
C GLY A 52 -2.97 2.97 1.74
N GLY A 53 -3.87 3.91 2.01
CA GLY A 53 -4.39 4.84 1.00
C GLY A 53 -3.33 5.80 0.46
N VAL A 54 -2.41 6.28 1.30
CA VAL A 54 -1.29 7.12 0.82
C VAL A 54 -0.30 6.30 -0.02
N ALA A 55 -0.04 5.04 0.34
CA ALA A 55 0.81 4.16 -0.46
C ALA A 55 0.23 3.90 -1.86
N GLU A 56 -1.09 3.72 -1.99
CA GLU A 56 -1.77 3.67 -3.29
C GLU A 56 -1.51 4.93 -4.12
N ARG A 57 -1.64 6.12 -3.49
CA ARG A 57 -1.38 7.40 -4.16
C ARG A 57 0.05 7.56 -4.62
N PHE A 58 1.03 7.06 -3.86
CA PHE A 58 2.43 7.06 -4.29
C PHE A 58 2.67 6.17 -5.51
N ILE A 59 2.09 4.97 -5.55
CA ILE A 59 2.18 4.10 -6.73
C ILE A 59 1.48 4.72 -7.94
N ALA A 60 0.29 5.30 -7.76
CA ALA A 60 -0.42 6.03 -8.81
C ALA A 60 0.42 7.20 -9.36
N ALA A 61 1.01 8.02 -8.48
CA ALA A 61 1.88 9.11 -8.89
C ALA A 61 3.13 8.63 -9.65
N THR A 62 3.67 7.47 -9.27
CA THR A 62 4.80 6.85 -9.96
C THR A 62 4.41 6.43 -11.39
N PHE A 63 3.22 5.86 -11.58
CA PHE A 63 2.69 5.55 -12.90
C PHE A 63 2.48 6.82 -13.75
N LEU A 64 1.91 7.89 -13.17
CA LEU A 64 1.76 9.18 -13.86
C LEU A 64 3.12 9.75 -14.30
N ALA A 65 4.14 9.67 -13.44
CA ALA A 65 5.48 10.16 -13.74
C ALA A 65 6.14 9.46 -14.94
N ILE A 66 5.78 8.20 -15.20
CA ILE A 66 6.28 7.43 -16.35
C ILE A 66 5.34 7.51 -17.57
N GLY A 67 4.41 8.46 -17.57
CA GLY A 67 3.51 8.75 -18.69
C GLY A 67 2.33 7.79 -18.85
N LYS A 68 1.96 7.07 -17.79
CA LYS A 68 0.78 6.17 -17.81
C LYS A 68 -0.48 6.92 -17.39
N ASN A 69 -1.62 6.52 -17.94
CA ASN A 69 -2.91 7.04 -17.48
C ASN A 69 -3.34 6.27 -16.25
N VAL A 70 -3.71 6.98 -15.18
CA VAL A 70 -4.10 6.35 -13.91
C VAL A 70 -5.46 6.87 -13.46
N LEU A 71 -6.35 5.95 -13.10
CA LEU A 71 -7.60 6.22 -12.41
C LEU A 71 -7.59 5.49 -11.07
N SER A 72 -7.77 6.22 -9.97
CA SER A 72 -7.97 5.62 -8.64
C SER A 72 -9.46 5.32 -8.49
N TYR A 73 -9.78 4.05 -8.26
CA TYR A 73 -11.17 3.63 -8.12
C TYR A 73 -11.75 4.03 -6.76
N GLY A 74 -10.92 4.24 -5.74
CA GLY A 74 -11.39 4.56 -4.39
C GLY A 74 -12.47 3.55 -3.95
N ASP A 75 -13.64 4.06 -3.55
CA ASP A 75 -14.77 3.21 -3.15
C ASP A 75 -15.65 2.71 -4.31
N LEU A 76 -15.34 3.06 -5.56
CA LEU A 76 -16.20 2.80 -6.72
C LEU A 76 -16.17 1.33 -7.20
N GLN A 77 -15.07 0.62 -6.94
CA GLN A 77 -14.93 -0.79 -7.32
C GLN A 77 -14.28 -1.59 -6.20
N GLN A 78 -15.02 -2.57 -5.66
CA GLN A 78 -14.54 -3.37 -4.54
C GLN A 78 -13.35 -4.24 -4.94
N GLY A 79 -12.20 -4.04 -4.28
CA GLY A 79 -11.01 -4.89 -4.46
C GLY A 79 -10.04 -4.46 -5.55
N ALA A 80 -10.41 -3.47 -6.37
CA ALA A 80 -9.53 -2.80 -7.32
C ALA A 80 -9.18 -1.41 -6.78
N ASP A 81 -7.89 -1.10 -6.68
CA ASP A 81 -7.43 0.17 -6.12
C ASP A 81 -7.10 1.15 -7.27
N LEU A 82 -6.40 0.67 -8.32
CA LEU A 82 -5.98 1.48 -9.47
C LEU A 82 -6.34 0.82 -10.81
N GLN A 83 -6.78 1.64 -11.77
CA GLN A 83 -6.71 1.35 -13.19
C GLN A 83 -5.49 2.07 -13.77
N VAL A 84 -4.64 1.36 -14.52
CA VAL A 84 -3.50 1.93 -15.22
C VAL A 84 -3.57 1.52 -16.68
N ASP A 85 -3.86 2.47 -17.56
CA ASP A 85 -4.32 2.19 -18.93
C ASP A 85 -5.48 1.17 -18.89
N ASP A 86 -5.28 -0.04 -19.41
CA ASP A 86 -6.28 -1.13 -19.43
C ASP A 86 -6.08 -2.17 -18.30
N ALA A 87 -5.06 -2.00 -17.45
CA ALA A 87 -4.74 -2.94 -16.37
C ALA A 87 -5.41 -2.54 -15.05
N ILE A 88 -5.89 -3.54 -14.28
CA ILE A 88 -6.50 -3.32 -12.96
C ILE A 88 -5.62 -3.92 -11.87
N PHE A 89 -5.25 -3.09 -10.90
CA PHE A 89 -4.42 -3.49 -9.76
C PHE A 89 -5.10 -3.28 -8.42
N SER A 90 -4.83 -4.20 -7.51
CA SER A 90 -4.88 -3.92 -6.08
C SER A 90 -3.49 -3.51 -5.57
N ILE A 91 -3.43 -2.60 -4.60
CA ILE A 91 -2.23 -2.17 -3.92
C ILE A 91 -2.27 -2.67 -2.47
N LYS A 92 -1.22 -3.37 -2.04
CA LYS A 92 -1.15 -3.94 -0.68
C LYS A 92 0.21 -3.73 -0.04
N GLY A 93 0.20 -3.11 1.15
CA GLY A 93 1.40 -2.78 1.91
C GLY A 93 1.64 -3.71 3.11
N SER A 94 2.90 -4.06 3.38
CA SER A 94 3.34 -4.71 4.61
C SER A 94 4.53 -3.96 5.22
N PHE A 95 4.24 -3.14 6.24
CA PHE A 95 5.21 -2.19 6.80
C PHE A 95 5.73 -2.54 8.20
N SER A 96 5.10 -3.51 8.87
CA SER A 96 5.41 -3.91 10.25
C SER A 96 6.15 -5.24 10.35
N GLY A 97 6.40 -5.93 9.23
CA GLY A 97 7.00 -7.27 9.22
C GLY A 97 6.03 -8.41 9.54
N SER A 98 4.73 -8.21 9.31
CA SER A 98 3.73 -9.27 9.39
C SER A 98 4.09 -10.44 8.45
N ARG A 99 3.79 -11.67 8.86
CA ARG A 99 3.96 -12.87 8.02
C ARG A 99 2.87 -13.02 6.96
N ASP A 100 1.69 -12.48 7.24
CA ASP A 100 0.54 -12.51 6.34
C ASP A 100 0.20 -11.08 5.90
N ILE A 101 -0.16 -10.92 4.63
CA ILE A 101 -0.72 -9.68 4.09
C ILE A 101 -2.21 -9.87 3.80
N ARG A 102 -3.02 -8.90 4.21
CA ARG A 102 -4.47 -8.92 4.01
C ARG A 102 -4.80 -8.45 2.62
N LEU A 103 -5.40 -9.31 1.81
CA LEU A 103 -5.79 -9.00 0.43
C LEU A 103 -7.20 -8.41 0.37
N ILE A 104 -8.13 -9.02 1.11
CA ILE A 104 -9.56 -8.64 1.08
C ILE A 104 -10.08 -8.56 2.52
N ASN A 105 -10.82 -7.50 2.81
CA ASN A 105 -11.65 -7.42 4.01
C ASN A 105 -13.00 -8.09 3.73
N VAL A 106 -13.36 -9.09 4.52
CA VAL A 106 -14.63 -9.81 4.44
C VAL A 106 -15.51 -9.34 5.59
N LEU A 107 -16.61 -8.67 5.27
CA LEU A 107 -17.65 -8.32 6.23
C LEU A 107 -18.62 -9.50 6.34
N GLY A 108 -18.67 -10.13 7.51
CA GLY A 108 -19.54 -11.27 7.79
C GLY A 108 -19.10 -12.58 7.13
N ASP A 109 -20.06 -13.45 6.85
CA ASP A 109 -19.81 -14.84 6.45
C ASP A 109 -19.66 -15.07 4.93
N SER A 110 -19.41 -14.03 4.12
CA SER A 110 -19.27 -14.20 2.66
C SER A 110 -18.18 -15.22 2.28
N GLU A 111 -18.59 -16.44 1.91
CA GLU A 111 -17.71 -17.54 1.50
C GLU A 111 -17.10 -17.33 0.11
N LEU A 112 -17.57 -16.33 -0.62
CA LEU A 112 -17.19 -16.07 -2.00
C LEU A 112 -16.01 -15.10 -2.14
N ALA A 113 -15.53 -14.49 -1.05
CA ALA A 113 -14.39 -13.59 -1.11
C ALA A 113 -13.13 -14.33 -1.57
N LYS A 114 -12.67 -14.03 -2.78
CA LYS A 114 -11.49 -14.63 -3.41
C LYS A 114 -10.62 -13.54 -4.01
N TRP A 115 -9.31 -13.79 -4.00
CA TRP A 115 -8.35 -12.92 -4.65
C TRP A 115 -8.53 -12.99 -6.17
N GLN A 116 -8.87 -11.86 -6.79
CA GLN A 116 -9.29 -11.78 -8.20
C GLN A 116 -8.47 -10.78 -9.03
N HIS A 117 -7.70 -9.89 -8.40
CA HIS A 117 -6.98 -8.82 -9.09
C HIS A 117 -5.47 -9.01 -8.98
N ALA A 118 -4.73 -8.67 -10.03
CA ALA A 118 -3.28 -8.54 -9.92
C ALA A 118 -2.94 -7.54 -8.81
N THR A 119 -1.88 -7.81 -8.07
CA THR A 119 -1.54 -7.03 -6.87
C THR A 119 -0.11 -6.52 -6.94
N ILE A 120 0.04 -5.22 -6.72
CA ILE A 120 1.33 -4.60 -6.44
C ILE A 120 1.51 -4.58 -4.93
N PHE A 121 2.52 -5.33 -4.48
CA PHE A 121 2.94 -5.44 -3.09
C PHE A 121 4.03 -4.43 -2.79
N ILE A 122 3.89 -3.78 -1.64
CA ILE A 122 4.85 -2.79 -1.12
C ILE A 122 5.33 -3.29 0.24
N ILE A 123 6.55 -3.81 0.30
CA ILE A 123 7.03 -4.55 1.46
C ILE A 123 8.31 -3.92 2.02
N SER A 124 8.27 -3.55 3.29
CA SER A 124 9.43 -2.98 3.98
C SER A 124 10.65 -3.90 3.93
N GLY A 125 11.81 -3.33 3.62
CA GLY A 125 13.08 -4.06 3.46
C GLY A 125 13.14 -4.99 2.24
N LYS A 126 12.14 -4.93 1.34
CA LYS A 126 12.12 -5.70 0.09
C LYS A 126 11.93 -4.80 -1.13
N GLY A 127 10.91 -3.96 -1.14
CA GLY A 127 10.61 -3.05 -2.25
C GLY A 127 9.20 -3.22 -2.80
N VAL A 128 9.07 -3.03 -4.12
CA VAL A 128 7.79 -3.07 -4.86
C VAL A 128 7.78 -4.27 -5.78
N GLY A 129 6.81 -5.16 -5.61
CA GLY A 129 6.72 -6.38 -6.41
C GLY A 129 5.31 -6.72 -6.85
N TYR A 130 5.21 -7.66 -7.79
CA TYR A 130 3.97 -8.07 -8.42
C TYR A 130 3.66 -9.54 -8.12
N ALA A 131 2.38 -9.84 -7.91
CA ALA A 131 1.85 -11.19 -8.05
C ALA A 131 0.36 -11.14 -8.41
N ASP A 132 -0.16 -12.24 -8.93
CA ASP A 132 -1.57 -12.41 -9.28
C ASP A 132 -2.05 -13.84 -8.93
N PRO A 133 -3.36 -14.11 -8.98
CA PRO A 133 -3.92 -15.43 -8.70
C PRO A 133 -3.40 -16.57 -9.60
N ASP A 134 -2.97 -16.29 -10.83
CA ASP A 134 -2.45 -17.30 -11.76
C ASP A 134 -1.01 -17.70 -11.39
N LEU A 135 -0.21 -16.76 -10.86
CA LEU A 135 1.15 -17.00 -10.37
C LEU A 135 1.21 -17.70 -9.00
N LEU A 136 0.23 -17.44 -8.13
CA LEU A 136 0.17 -17.99 -6.77
C LEU A 136 -1.17 -18.71 -6.51
N PRO A 137 -1.50 -19.76 -7.29
CA PRO A 137 -2.78 -20.43 -7.18
C PRO A 137 -2.92 -21.13 -5.83
N ASN A 138 -4.07 -20.97 -5.19
CA ASN A 138 -4.41 -21.60 -3.90
C ASN A 138 -3.48 -21.20 -2.72
N CYS A 139 -2.72 -20.11 -2.84
CA CYS A 139 -1.85 -19.63 -1.75
C CYS A 139 -2.57 -18.72 -0.74
N THR A 140 -3.84 -18.38 -0.98
CA THR A 140 -4.65 -17.56 -0.08
C THR A 140 -5.40 -18.40 0.93
N LYS A 141 -5.56 -17.89 2.15
CA LYS A 141 -6.41 -18.50 3.19
C LYS A 141 -7.40 -17.48 3.76
N ARG A 142 -8.57 -17.95 4.16
CA ARG A 142 -9.53 -17.14 4.94
C ARG A 142 -9.15 -17.16 6.41
N VAL A 143 -9.12 -15.99 7.05
CA VAL A 143 -8.92 -15.83 8.49
C VAL A 143 -9.94 -14.84 9.03
N LYS A 144 -10.89 -15.30 9.84
CA LYS A 144 -11.97 -14.48 10.41
C LYS A 144 -12.63 -13.58 9.35
N ASP A 145 -12.32 -12.29 9.41
CA ASP A 145 -12.82 -11.17 8.61
C ASP A 145 -11.96 -10.88 7.38
N ALA A 146 -11.08 -11.79 6.94
CA ALA A 146 -10.08 -11.49 5.92
C ALA A 146 -9.77 -12.67 4.99
N VAL A 147 -9.40 -12.34 3.76
CA VAL A 147 -8.58 -13.22 2.91
C VAL A 147 -7.14 -12.71 3.00
N VAL A 148 -6.22 -13.59 3.37
CA VAL A 148 -4.80 -13.25 3.52
C VAL A 148 -3.93 -14.14 2.65
N LEU A 149 -2.76 -13.61 2.29
CA LEU A 149 -1.69 -14.33 1.60
C LEU A 149 -0.46 -14.35 2.51
N ASN A 150 0.13 -15.54 2.67
CA ASN A 150 1.38 -15.63 3.41
C ASN A 150 2.54 -15.10 2.56
N LEU A 151 3.33 -14.18 3.13
CA LEU A 151 4.44 -13.53 2.41
C LEU A 151 5.54 -14.50 1.99
N TYR A 152 5.65 -15.68 2.62
CA TYR A 152 6.56 -16.73 2.17
C TYR A 152 6.34 -17.10 0.70
N HIS A 153 5.08 -17.24 0.26
CA HIS A 153 4.78 -17.57 -1.13
C HIS A 153 5.17 -16.45 -2.09
N VAL A 154 4.95 -15.20 -1.67
CA VAL A 154 5.34 -14.01 -2.44
C VAL A 154 6.86 -13.91 -2.57
N TYR A 155 7.60 -14.14 -1.48
CA TYR A 155 9.06 -14.11 -1.51
C TYR A 155 9.63 -15.23 -2.37
N ASN A 156 9.12 -16.46 -2.23
CA ASN A 156 9.52 -17.57 -3.09
C ASN A 156 9.25 -17.27 -4.56
N LEU A 157 8.11 -16.65 -4.90
CA LEU A 157 7.84 -16.22 -6.27
C LEU A 157 8.92 -15.26 -6.77
N TRP A 158 9.27 -14.23 -6.00
CA TRP A 158 10.25 -13.23 -6.43
C TRP A 158 11.69 -13.74 -6.45
N GLU A 159 12.02 -14.75 -5.65
CA GLU A 159 13.32 -15.44 -5.74
C GLU A 159 13.44 -16.21 -7.06
N ASN A 160 12.34 -16.84 -7.52
CA ASN A 160 12.31 -17.60 -8.77
C ASN A 160 12.04 -16.72 -10.01
N GLU A 161 11.37 -15.58 -9.83
CA GLU A 161 11.08 -14.58 -10.86
C GLU A 161 11.51 -13.17 -10.44
N PRO A 162 12.82 -12.87 -10.35
CA PRO A 162 13.31 -11.58 -9.85
C PRO A 162 12.83 -10.37 -10.66
N LYS A 163 12.43 -10.57 -11.92
CA LYS A 163 11.83 -9.52 -12.76
C LYS A 163 10.54 -8.93 -12.16
N LEU A 164 9.83 -9.69 -11.33
CA LEU A 164 8.58 -9.30 -10.66
C LEU A 164 8.82 -8.48 -9.39
N LEU A 165 10.07 -8.22 -9.02
CA LEU A 165 10.43 -7.41 -7.86
C LEU A 165 11.40 -6.28 -8.26
N VAL A 166 11.10 -5.07 -7.82
CA VAL A 166 12.08 -3.98 -7.79
C VAL A 166 12.48 -3.73 -6.35
N ASN A 167 13.76 -3.95 -6.07
CA ASN A 167 14.35 -3.61 -4.79
C ASN A 167 14.47 -2.09 -4.70
N ILE A 168 13.66 -1.48 -3.84
CA ILE A 168 13.74 -0.07 -3.44
C ILE A 168 13.73 -0.02 -1.91
N ASP A 169 14.38 0.98 -1.32
CA ASP A 169 14.45 1.13 0.14
C ASP A 169 13.11 1.62 0.71
N ILE A 170 12.34 0.67 1.25
CA ILE A 170 11.11 0.95 1.98
C ILE A 170 11.37 0.65 3.46
N PRO A 171 11.42 1.66 4.33
CA PRO A 171 11.70 1.43 5.74
C PRO A 171 10.52 0.70 6.41
N GLN A 172 10.74 0.10 7.57
CA GLN A 172 9.63 -0.32 8.43
C GLN A 172 8.88 0.91 8.95
N SER A 173 7.57 0.78 9.20
CA SER A 173 6.85 1.81 9.94
C SER A 173 7.46 1.99 11.31
N ARG A 174 7.49 3.23 11.80
CA ARG A 174 7.91 3.54 13.18
C ARG A 174 7.15 2.66 14.19
N ARG A 175 7.82 2.35 15.31
CA ARG A 175 7.28 1.44 16.34
C ARG A 175 6.67 2.18 17.54
N ASP A 176 7.09 3.41 17.78
CA ASP A 176 6.66 4.24 18.89
C ASP A 176 5.29 4.88 18.62
N ALA A 177 4.25 4.30 19.22
CA ALA A 177 2.89 4.82 19.06
C ALA A 177 2.71 6.21 19.68
N SER A 178 3.43 6.55 20.76
CA SER A 178 3.32 7.84 21.45
C SER A 178 3.83 9.01 20.61
N GLY A 179 4.88 8.80 19.82
CA GLY A 179 5.40 9.81 18.91
C GLY A 179 4.69 9.85 17.56
N SER A 180 3.80 8.90 17.29
CA SER A 180 3.10 8.77 16.02
C SER A 180 2.09 9.88 15.81
N ASP A 181 2.02 10.38 14.58
CA ASP A 181 0.84 11.09 14.12
C ASP A 181 -0.37 10.13 14.21
N VAL A 182 -1.54 10.69 14.55
CA VAL A 182 -2.83 10.01 14.46
C VAL A 182 -3.61 10.73 13.37
N ALA A 183 -4.02 10.02 12.32
CA ALA A 183 -4.52 10.66 11.11
C ALA A 183 -5.73 11.57 11.36
N SER A 184 -6.71 11.12 12.15
CA SER A 184 -7.88 11.90 12.55
C SER A 184 -7.49 13.18 13.25
N LYS A 185 -6.49 13.15 14.13
CA LYS A 185 -5.96 14.34 14.80
C LYS A 185 -5.31 15.28 13.79
N VAL A 186 -4.45 14.78 12.89
CA VAL A 186 -3.77 15.62 11.88
C VAL A 186 -4.79 16.33 10.99
N VAL A 187 -5.76 15.59 10.46
CA VAL A 187 -6.82 16.14 9.59
C VAL A 187 -7.69 17.13 10.36
N ALA A 188 -8.10 16.80 11.59
CA ALA A 188 -8.88 17.71 12.43
C ALA A 188 -8.11 19.00 12.72
N ASP A 189 -6.85 18.90 13.12
CA ASP A 189 -6.01 20.06 13.43
C ASP A 189 -5.80 20.95 12.19
N GLU A 190 -5.63 20.37 11.00
CA GLU A 190 -5.53 21.12 9.75
C GLU A 190 -6.82 21.90 9.44
N ILE A 191 -7.99 21.24 9.52
CA ILE A 191 -9.30 21.87 9.30
C ILE A 191 -9.56 22.97 10.35
N LEU A 192 -9.23 22.71 11.61
CA LEU A 192 -9.46 23.64 12.72
C LEU A 192 -8.50 24.85 12.71
N ARG A 193 -7.41 24.78 11.95
CA ARG A 193 -6.51 25.92 11.66
C ARG A 193 -7.01 26.81 10.54
N ASP A 194 -8.10 26.46 9.84
CA ASP A 194 -8.70 27.32 8.83
C ASP A 194 -9.08 28.68 9.44
N SER A 195 -8.60 29.76 8.81
CA SER A 195 -8.80 31.14 9.27
C SER A 195 -10.27 31.57 9.40
N ARG A 196 -11.19 30.87 8.73
CA ARG A 196 -12.64 31.09 8.80
C ARG A 196 -13.26 30.48 10.05
N MET A 197 -12.58 29.54 10.72
CA MET A 197 -13.03 28.98 11.99
C MET A 197 -12.95 30.05 13.09
N LYS A 198 -14.11 30.49 13.59
CA LYS A 198 -14.17 31.54 14.62
C LYS A 198 -14.20 31.01 16.05
N ARG A 199 -14.73 29.80 16.25
CA ARG A 199 -15.02 29.24 17.58
C ARG A 199 -14.32 27.92 17.86
N LEU A 200 -14.17 27.05 16.86
CA LEU A 200 -13.47 25.78 17.02
C LEU A 200 -11.95 25.98 16.88
N ARG A 201 -11.19 25.25 17.69
CA ARG A 201 -9.72 25.31 17.75
C ARG A 201 -9.16 23.90 17.92
N PRO A 202 -7.94 23.63 17.44
CA PRO A 202 -7.24 22.38 17.72
C PRO A 202 -7.21 22.06 19.21
N VAL A 203 -7.37 20.79 19.56
CA VAL A 203 -7.20 20.34 20.95
C VAL A 203 -5.70 20.35 21.23
N LEU A 204 -5.25 21.21 22.14
CA LEU A 204 -3.88 21.17 22.61
C LEU A 204 -3.67 19.84 23.32
N SER A 205 -2.84 18.96 22.75
CA SER A 205 -2.32 17.82 23.49
C SER A 205 -1.45 18.38 24.62
N ASN A 206 -1.79 18.04 25.88
CA ASN A 206 -0.94 18.38 27.02
C ASN A 206 0.50 18.00 26.70
N PRO A 207 1.50 18.82 27.08
CA PRO A 207 2.87 18.35 27.08
C PRO A 207 2.88 17.07 27.92
N THR A 208 3.42 15.99 27.35
CA THR A 208 3.76 14.80 28.12
C THR A 208 4.51 15.28 29.35
N GLY A 209 3.95 15.03 30.54
CA GLY A 209 4.69 15.21 31.77
C GLY A 209 5.93 14.33 31.67
N ASP A 210 7.09 14.97 31.61
CA ASP A 210 8.34 14.34 32.00
C ASP A 210 8.24 14.13 33.52
N ASP A 211 7.98 12.89 33.93
CA ASP A 211 8.32 12.32 35.24
C ASP A 211 9.24 11.12 35.01
#